data_AF-A0A925GMY9-F1
#
_entry.id   AF-A0A925GMY9-F1
#
_cell.length_a   1.000
_cell.length_b   1.000
_cell.length_c   1.000
_cell.angle_alpha   90.00
_cell.angle_beta   90.00
_cell.angle_gamma   90.00
#
_symmetry.space_group_name_H-M   'P 1'
#
loop_
_entity.id
_entity.type
_entity.pdbx_description
1 polymer ?
#
loop_
_entity_poly.entity_id
_entity_poly.type
_entity_poly.pdbx_seq_one_letter_code
_entity_poly.pdbx_strand_id
1 'polypeptide(L)'
;MTTEKEIEPMWTVVANIVEERLYGPSGNEIRKGTKQFRPRAKVYIIDWYAGVCEDIIVVGQARKSRRFIKIVIRATWVEDLRVKLCYNPQVIEKIKEHYPGVHIGQLNQELAQTMCKMMPVWQQEMNKGKSKLNNHSDTNGIDESKTNGNIFHKIWFWLKRKIR
;
A
#
# COMPACT_ATOMS: atom_id res chain seq x y z
N MET A 1 32.05 -5.90 21.31
CA MET A 1 31.66 -7.16 20.65
C MET A 1 30.29 -6.92 20.04
N THR A 2 30.23 -6.63 18.75
CA THR A 2 28.99 -6.40 18.01
C THR A 2 28.39 -7.76 17.70
N THR A 3 27.30 -8.13 18.37
CA THR A 3 26.58 -9.36 18.08
C THR A 3 26.06 -9.26 16.65
N GLU A 4 26.62 -10.03 15.73
CA GLU A 4 26.08 -10.19 14.37
C GLU A 4 24.73 -10.90 14.50
N LYS A 5 23.67 -10.09 14.69
CA LYS A 5 22.31 -10.60 14.68
C LYS A 5 22.04 -11.04 13.25
N GLU A 6 22.00 -12.35 13.02
CA GLU A 6 21.69 -12.92 11.71
C GLU A 6 20.33 -12.37 11.24
N ILE A 7 20.36 -11.59 10.16
CA ILE A 7 19.18 -10.92 9.62
C ILE A 7 18.59 -11.84 8.56
N GLU A 8 17.55 -12.58 8.94
CA GLU A 8 16.78 -13.35 7.97
C GLU A 8 16.09 -12.40 6.95
N PRO A 9 16.41 -12.54 5.65
CA PRO A 9 15.79 -11.72 4.61
C PRO A 9 14.30 -12.03 4.46
N MET A 10 13.49 -11.02 4.17
CA MET A 10 12.03 -11.18 4.01
C MET A 10 11.56 -10.75 2.63
N TRP A 11 10.62 -11.49 2.03
CA TRP A 11 10.05 -11.12 0.74
C TRP A 11 9.13 -9.93 0.90
N THR A 12 9.25 -8.92 0.05
CA THR A 12 8.44 -7.70 0.12
C THR A 12 8.04 -7.25 -1.29
N VAL A 13 7.03 -6.38 -1.37
CA VAL A 13 6.82 -5.59 -2.58
C VAL A 13 7.55 -4.27 -2.40
N VAL A 14 8.60 -4.07 -3.18
CA VAL A 14 9.27 -2.78 -3.27
C VAL A 14 8.48 -1.91 -4.24
N ALA A 15 8.31 -0.65 -3.88
CA ALA A 15 7.70 0.35 -4.75
C ALA A 15 8.43 1.69 -4.60
N ASN A 16 8.07 2.63 -5.47
CA ASN A 16 8.51 4.00 -5.39
C ASN A 16 7.30 4.89 -5.08
N ILE A 17 7.50 5.94 -4.29
CA ILE A 17 6.48 6.97 -4.10
C ILE A 17 6.33 7.75 -5.40
N VAL A 18 5.09 7.99 -5.83
CA VAL A 18 4.80 8.76 -7.05
C VAL A 18 5.53 10.11 -7.04
N GLU A 19 6.00 10.54 -8.21
CA GLU A 19 6.66 11.84 -8.36
C GLU A 19 5.71 12.97 -7.96
N GLU A 20 4.50 12.94 -8.51
CA GLU A 20 3.45 13.93 -8.33
C GLU A 20 2.10 13.27 -8.06
N ARG A 21 1.24 13.98 -7.32
CA ARG A 21 -0.13 13.57 -7.09
C ARG A 21 -1.05 14.76 -6.95
N LEU A 22 -2.33 14.52 -7.23
CA LEU A 22 -3.41 15.44 -6.89
C LEU A 22 -3.61 15.52 -5.37
N TYR A 23 -3.91 16.71 -4.89
CA TYR A 23 -4.06 17.05 -3.48
C TYR A 23 -5.17 18.10 -3.28
N GLY A 24 -5.71 18.14 -2.06
CA GLY A 24 -6.79 19.03 -1.67
C GLY A 24 -8.20 18.48 -1.96
N PRO A 25 -9.26 19.08 -1.39
CA PRO A 25 -10.64 18.60 -1.52
C PRO A 25 -11.12 18.50 -2.98
N SER A 26 -10.69 19.45 -3.82
CA SER A 26 -11.03 19.48 -5.25
C SER A 26 -10.02 18.75 -6.14
N GLY A 27 -8.93 18.22 -5.58
CA GLY A 27 -7.89 17.51 -6.35
C GLY A 27 -7.12 18.38 -7.36
N ASN A 28 -7.25 19.71 -7.32
CA ASN A 28 -6.63 20.60 -8.31
C ASN A 28 -5.18 20.98 -7.97
N GLU A 29 -4.72 20.71 -6.74
CA GLU A 29 -3.35 21.02 -6.34
C GLU A 29 -2.42 19.84 -6.65
N ILE A 30 -1.37 20.08 -7.45
CA ILE A 30 -0.34 19.07 -7.69
C ILE A 30 0.71 19.17 -6.58
N ARG A 31 0.94 18.08 -5.85
CA ARG A 31 2.01 17.99 -4.85
C ARG A 31 2.99 16.89 -5.17
N LYS A 32 4.26 17.19 -4.91
CA LYS A 32 5.37 16.25 -5.08
C LYS A 32 5.49 15.28 -3.90
N GLY A 33 5.56 13.98 -4.19
CA GLY A 33 5.74 12.92 -3.19
C GLY A 33 4.68 12.95 -2.09
N THR A 34 5.06 12.64 -0.85
CA THR A 34 4.15 12.71 0.31
C THR A 34 4.66 13.62 1.42
N LYS A 35 3.82 13.86 2.44
CA LYS A 35 4.25 14.58 3.65
C LYS A 35 5.45 13.88 4.30
N GLN A 36 5.48 12.55 4.23
CA GLN A 36 6.46 11.73 4.92
C GLN A 36 7.59 11.24 4.03
N PHE A 37 7.37 11.11 2.73
CA PHE A 37 8.35 10.56 1.78
C PHE A 37 8.66 11.53 0.66
N ARG A 38 9.91 11.51 0.19
CA ARG A 38 10.32 12.26 -1.00
C ARG A 38 9.65 11.68 -2.26
N PRO A 39 9.48 12.49 -3.32
CA PRO A 39 9.18 11.96 -4.65
C PRO A 39 10.15 10.83 -5.00
N ARG A 40 9.65 9.76 -5.61
CA ARG A 40 10.42 8.57 -6.03
C ARG A 40 11.15 7.84 -4.90
N ALA A 41 10.84 8.15 -3.63
CA ALA A 41 11.42 7.45 -2.50
C ALA A 41 11.07 5.97 -2.55
N LYS A 42 12.07 5.10 -2.36
CA LYS A 42 11.88 3.66 -2.25
C LYS A 42 11.13 3.34 -0.96
N VAL A 43 10.08 2.55 -1.07
CA VAL A 43 9.31 2.01 0.05
C VAL A 43 9.15 0.50 -0.08
N TYR A 44 8.93 -0.15 1.04
CA TYR A 44 8.65 -1.58 1.16
C TYR A 44 7.21 -1.71 1.62
N ILE A 45 6.34 -2.26 0.80
CA ILE A 45 4.98 -2.57 1.17
C ILE A 45 5.02 -3.88 1.96
N ILE A 46 4.54 -3.80 3.19
CA ILE A 46 4.65 -4.89 4.15
C ILE A 46 3.29 -5.49 4.49
N ASP A 47 2.20 -4.75 4.28
CA ASP A 47 0.85 -5.23 4.53
C ASP A 47 -0.16 -4.39 3.74
N TRP A 48 -1.42 -4.83 3.73
CA TRP A 48 -2.54 -4.14 3.12
C TRP A 48 -3.83 -4.32 3.91
N TYR A 49 -4.74 -3.36 3.81
CA TYR A 49 -6.07 -3.48 4.43
C TYR A 49 -7.11 -3.91 3.39
N ALA A 50 -6.90 -5.08 2.79
CA ALA A 50 -7.73 -5.58 1.71
C ALA A 50 -9.22 -5.66 2.10
N GLY A 51 -10.05 -4.91 1.38
CA GLY A 51 -11.51 -4.90 1.55
C GLY A 51 -12.06 -3.97 2.63
N VAL A 52 -11.21 -3.31 3.43
CA VAL A 52 -11.64 -2.36 4.47
C VAL A 52 -11.34 -0.92 4.06
N CYS A 53 -10.14 -0.64 3.53
CA CYS A 53 -9.77 0.69 3.07
C CYS A 53 -8.76 0.62 1.94
N GLU A 54 -8.64 1.72 1.18
CA GLU A 54 -7.75 1.94 0.03
C GLU A 54 -6.24 2.07 0.36
N ASP A 55 -5.86 1.62 1.56
CA ASP A 55 -4.56 1.90 2.14
C ASP A 55 -3.69 0.65 2.30
N ILE A 56 -2.39 0.91 2.22
CA ILE A 56 -1.31 -0.06 2.36
C ILE A 56 -0.38 0.37 3.49
N ILE A 57 0.27 -0.61 4.12
CA ILE A 57 1.26 -0.36 5.14
C ILE A 57 2.64 -0.45 4.49
N VAL A 58 3.39 0.64 4.60
CA VAL A 58 4.73 0.72 4.02
C VAL A 58 5.78 1.05 5.07
N VAL A 59 6.99 0.56 4.81
CA VAL A 59 8.20 0.98 5.51
C VAL A 59 9.10 1.70 4.52
N GLY A 60 9.57 2.90 4.89
CA GLY A 60 10.42 3.70 4.01
C GLY A 60 11.23 4.73 4.77
N GLN A 61 12.21 5.34 4.10
CA GLN A 61 13.03 6.37 4.70
C GLN A 61 12.28 7.71 4.74
N ALA A 62 12.01 8.22 5.93
CA ALA A 62 11.30 9.48 6.13
C ALA A 62 12.08 10.68 5.57
N ARG A 63 11.37 11.62 4.95
CA ARG A 63 11.91 12.80 4.28
C ARG A 63 12.70 13.72 5.22
N LYS A 64 12.18 13.98 6.42
CA LYS A 64 12.78 14.93 7.37
C LYS A 64 13.80 14.28 8.29
N SER A 65 13.39 13.21 8.99
CA SER A 65 14.26 12.56 9.99
C SER A 65 15.30 11.62 9.38
N ARG A 66 15.17 11.26 8.09
CA ARG A 66 15.99 10.25 7.40
C ARG A 66 16.00 8.86 8.06
N ARG A 67 15.12 8.62 9.03
CA ARG A 67 14.93 7.31 9.69
C ARG A 67 13.91 6.49 8.92
N PHE A 68 14.02 5.17 9.00
CA PHE A 68 12.94 4.30 8.51
C PHE A 68 11.72 4.42 9.42
N ILE A 69 10.56 4.61 8.80
CA ILE A 69 9.26 4.71 9.46
C ILE A 69 8.31 3.70 8.86
N LYS A 70 7.43 3.13 9.70
CA LYS A 70 6.26 2.35 9.30
C LYS A 70 5.06 3.29 9.26
N ILE A 71 4.36 3.37 8.14
CA ILE A 71 3.18 4.22 8.00
C ILE A 71 2.18 3.66 7.00
N VAL A 72 0.90 3.97 7.23
CA VAL A 72 -0.21 3.70 6.32
C VAL A 72 -0.29 4.80 5.26
N ILE A 73 -0.34 4.44 3.98
CA ILE A 73 -0.53 5.37 2.85
C ILE A 73 -1.52 4.79 1.85
N ARG A 74 -2.10 5.64 0.99
CA ARG A 74 -2.98 5.18 -0.10
C ARG A 74 -2.21 4.32 -1.10
N ALA A 75 -2.85 3.27 -1.59
CA ALA A 75 -2.29 2.41 -2.65
C ALA A 75 -1.95 3.20 -3.92
N THR A 76 -2.70 4.26 -4.24
CA THR A 76 -2.44 5.13 -5.42
C THR A 76 -1.22 6.04 -5.28
N TRP A 77 -0.55 6.07 -4.12
CA TRP A 77 0.65 6.90 -3.92
C TRP A 77 1.96 6.17 -4.20
N VAL A 78 1.88 4.94 -4.71
CA VAL A 78 3.05 4.13 -5.08
C VAL A 78 3.00 3.69 -6.54
N GLU A 79 4.18 3.57 -7.13
CA GLU A 79 4.44 3.13 -8.50
C GLU A 79 5.63 2.17 -8.54
N ASP A 80 5.96 1.63 -9.73
CA ASP A 80 7.11 0.73 -9.94
C ASP A 80 7.13 -0.50 -9.01
N LEU A 81 5.96 -1.11 -8.80
CA LEU A 81 5.81 -2.27 -7.92
C LEU A 81 6.61 -3.46 -8.43
N ARG A 82 7.43 -4.04 -7.54
CA ARG A 82 8.28 -5.18 -7.84
C ARG A 82 8.50 -6.05 -6.60
N VAL A 83 8.36 -7.36 -6.77
CA VAL A 83 8.65 -8.33 -5.70
C VAL A 83 10.17 -8.45 -5.52
N LYS A 84 10.67 -8.23 -4.29
CA LYS A 84 12.10 -8.37 -3.97
C LYS A 84 12.31 -8.86 -2.53
N LEU A 85 13.39 -9.60 -2.33
CA LEU A 85 13.90 -9.90 -1.00
C LEU A 85 14.48 -8.63 -0.36
N CYS A 86 14.09 -8.35 0.88
CA CYS A 86 14.57 -7.26 1.67
C CYS A 86 15.69 -7.75 2.59
N TYR A 87 16.81 -7.04 2.58
CA TYR A 87 17.97 -7.31 3.43
C TYR A 87 18.24 -6.16 4.42
N ASN A 88 17.45 -5.09 4.40
CA ASN A 88 17.72 -3.93 5.22
C ASN A 88 17.31 -4.21 6.69
N PRO A 89 18.25 -4.18 7.66
CA PRO A 89 17.97 -4.48 9.07
C PRO A 89 16.80 -3.68 9.65
N GLN A 90 16.79 -2.37 9.37
CA GLN A 90 15.82 -1.45 9.96
C GLN A 90 14.42 -1.69 9.39
N VAL A 91 14.33 -2.13 8.13
CA VAL A 91 13.07 -2.50 7.52
C VAL A 91 12.56 -3.82 8.09
N ILE A 92 13.45 -4.81 8.21
CA ILE A 92 13.11 -6.14 8.73
C ILE A 92 12.68 -6.05 10.19
N GLU A 93 13.34 -5.22 11.00
CA GLU A 93 12.91 -4.93 12.37
C GLU A 93 11.49 -4.37 12.41
N LYS A 94 11.16 -3.39 11.55
CA LYS A 94 9.81 -2.83 11.46
C LYS A 94 8.77 -3.82 10.95
N ILE A 95 9.16 -4.77 10.11
CA ILE A 95 8.30 -5.89 9.69
C ILE A 95 8.02 -6.82 10.87
N LYS A 96 9.06 -7.22 11.61
CA LYS A 96 8.93 -8.07 12.81
C LYS A 96 8.09 -7.41 13.90
N GLU A 97 8.23 -6.09 14.10
CA GLU A 97 7.37 -5.31 14.99
C GLU A 97 5.90 -5.26 14.52
N HIS A 98 5.67 -5.31 13.21
CA HIS A 98 4.31 -5.29 12.64
C HIS A 98 3.59 -6.63 12.78
N TYR A 99 4.33 -7.74 12.70
CA TYR A 99 3.82 -9.09 12.87
C TYR A 99 4.39 -9.74 14.15
N PRO A 100 3.93 -9.35 15.36
CA PRO A 100 4.41 -9.96 16.59
C PRO A 100 3.88 -11.40 16.74
N GLY A 101 4.77 -12.39 16.80
CA GLY A 101 4.44 -13.80 17.07
C GLY A 101 3.99 -14.63 15.85
N VAL A 102 3.53 -15.87 16.11
CA VAL A 102 3.09 -16.89 15.12
C VAL A 102 1.73 -16.52 14.52
N HIS A 103 1.63 -15.34 13.92
CA HIS A 103 0.50 -15.01 13.06
C HIS A 103 0.81 -15.43 11.63
N ILE A 104 -0.06 -16.30 11.12
CA ILE A 104 -0.12 -16.86 9.77
C ILE A 104 0.23 -15.79 8.73
N GLY A 105 1.25 -16.03 7.91
CA GLY A 105 1.61 -15.16 6.78
C GLY A 105 2.83 -14.27 7.00
N GLN A 106 3.98 -14.87 7.37
CA GLN A 106 5.27 -14.23 7.10
C GLN A 106 5.23 -13.62 5.69
N LEU A 107 5.78 -12.42 5.55
CA LEU A 107 6.06 -11.78 4.27
C LEU A 107 6.94 -12.71 3.42
N ASN A 108 6.26 -13.63 2.73
CA ASN A 108 6.81 -14.69 1.92
C ASN A 108 6.62 -14.33 0.45
N GLN A 109 7.24 -15.12 -0.42
CA GLN A 109 7.27 -14.82 -1.84
C GLN A 109 5.87 -14.81 -2.46
N GLU A 110 5.01 -15.76 -2.08
CA GLU A 110 3.65 -15.90 -2.62
C GLU A 110 2.76 -14.71 -2.24
N LEU A 111 2.80 -14.30 -0.98
CA LEU A 111 2.05 -13.14 -0.51
C LEU A 111 2.54 -11.87 -1.22
N ALA A 112 3.86 -11.67 -1.30
CA ALA A 112 4.43 -10.51 -2.00
C ALA A 112 4.04 -10.50 -3.49
N GLN A 113 4.07 -11.65 -4.17
CA GLN A 113 3.60 -11.79 -5.56
C GLN A 113 2.12 -11.46 -5.69
N THR A 114 1.31 -11.95 -4.77
CA THR A 114 -0.13 -11.67 -4.74
C THR A 114 -0.39 -10.17 -4.56
N MET A 115 0.25 -9.54 -3.59
CA MET A 115 0.15 -8.10 -3.37
C MET A 115 0.57 -7.31 -4.62
N CYS A 116 1.71 -7.66 -5.21
CA CYS A 116 2.25 -6.99 -6.38
C CYS A 116 1.31 -7.11 -7.60
N LYS A 117 0.66 -8.26 -7.77
CA LYS A 117 -0.29 -8.50 -8.87
C LYS A 117 -1.63 -7.78 -8.67
N MET A 118 -2.11 -7.73 -7.42
CA MET A 118 -3.43 -7.17 -7.12
C MET A 118 -3.41 -5.64 -6.97
N MET A 119 -2.28 -5.05 -6.59
CA MET A 119 -2.18 -3.59 -6.39
C MET A 119 -2.59 -2.76 -7.61
N PRO A 120 -2.13 -3.06 -8.84
CA PRO A 120 -2.51 -2.25 -10.00
C PRO A 120 -4.01 -2.32 -10.30
N VAL A 121 -4.62 -3.50 -10.12
CA VAL A 121 -6.08 -3.67 -10.26
C VAL A 121 -6.80 -2.78 -9.26
N TRP A 122 -6.31 -2.76 -8.02
CA TRP A 122 -6.88 -1.92 -6.98
C TRP A 122 -6.75 -0.43 -7.28
N GLN A 123 -5.55 0.01 -7.68
CA GLN A 123 -5.29 1.40 -8.06
C GLN A 123 -6.21 1.87 -9.20
N GLN A 124 -6.48 1.00 -10.19
CA GLN A 124 -7.39 1.30 -11.29
C GLN A 124 -8.83 1.51 -10.81
N GLU A 125 -9.34 0.62 -9.96
CA GLU A 125 -10.70 0.74 -9.41
C GLU A 125 -10.88 2.02 -8.59
N MET A 126 -9.88 2.38 -7.77
CA MET A 126 -9.88 3.63 -7.01
C MET A 126 -9.94 4.87 -7.91
N ASN A 127 -9.23 4.84 -9.03
CA ASN A 127 -9.20 5.96 -9.98
C ASN A 127 -10.52 6.08 -10.75
N LYS A 128 -11.20 4.96 -11.08
CA LYS A 128 -12.55 4.98 -11.69
C LYS A 128 -13.61 5.56 -10.74
N GLY A 129 -13.49 5.33 -9.43
CA GLY A 129 -14.38 5.92 -8.44
C GLY A 129 -14.32 7.46 -8.45
N LYS A 130 -13.13 8.04 -8.59
CA LYS A 130 -12.92 9.50 -8.67
C LYS A 130 -13.52 10.11 -9.94
N SER A 131 -13.38 9.45 -11.08
CA SER A 131 -13.94 9.97 -12.34
C SER A 131 -15.48 10.02 -12.33
N LYS A 132 -16.14 9.11 -11.60
CA LYS A 132 -17.61 9.13 -11.46
C LYS A 132 -18.10 10.24 -10.54
N LEU A 133 -17.39 10.56 -9.46
CA LEU A 133 -17.74 11.69 -8.58
C LEU A 133 -17.58 13.04 -9.30
N ASN A 134 -16.53 13.20 -10.11
CA ASN A 134 -16.26 14.47 -10.79
C ASN A 134 -17.32 14.81 -11.86
N ASN A 135 -18.02 13.80 -12.39
CA ASN A 135 -19.05 13.97 -13.43
C ASN A 135 -20.46 14.20 -12.86
N HIS A 136 -20.61 14.32 -11.53
CA HIS A 136 -21.92 14.50 -10.86
C HIS A 136 -21.96 15.79 -10.02
N SER A 137 -21.27 16.84 -10.46
CA SER A 137 -21.28 18.15 -9.80
C SER A 137 -22.32 19.13 -10.36
N ASP A 138 -23.18 18.68 -11.27
CA ASP A 138 -24.40 19.40 -11.67
C ASP A 138 -25.63 18.50 -11.44
N THR A 139 -26.17 18.52 -10.22
CA THR A 139 -27.61 18.52 -9.88
C THR A 139 -27.84 18.08 -8.42
N ASN A 140 -28.72 18.83 -7.76
CA ASN A 140 -29.18 18.61 -6.39
C ASN A 140 -29.89 17.25 -6.23
N GLY A 141 -29.69 16.57 -5.10
CA GLY A 141 -30.57 15.49 -4.65
C GLY A 141 -29.86 14.44 -3.80
N ILE A 142 -30.33 14.30 -2.56
CA ILE A 142 -29.98 13.22 -1.63
C ILE A 142 -30.39 11.87 -2.24
N ASP A 143 -29.46 10.89 -2.29
CA ASP A 143 -29.81 9.48 -2.11
C ASP A 143 -28.57 8.67 -1.71
N GLU A 144 -28.48 8.32 -0.42
CA GLU A 144 -27.61 7.25 0.07
C GLU A 144 -28.12 5.90 -0.44
N SER A 145 -27.21 4.92 -0.55
CA SER A 145 -27.49 3.51 -0.88
C SER A 145 -27.67 3.14 -2.36
N LYS A 146 -26.55 3.09 -3.11
CA LYS A 146 -26.39 2.06 -4.16
C LYS A 146 -25.06 1.34 -4.02
N THR A 147 -25.15 0.26 -3.25
CA THR A 147 -24.19 -0.81 -3.02
C THR A 147 -23.71 -1.37 -4.36
N ASN A 148 -22.56 -0.92 -4.84
CA ASN A 148 -21.91 -1.54 -5.98
C ASN A 148 -21.40 -2.93 -5.56
N GLY A 149 -21.91 -3.95 -6.24
CA GLY A 149 -21.53 -5.36 -6.10
C GLY A 149 -20.02 -5.51 -5.95
N ASN A 150 -19.64 -5.88 -4.74
CA ASN A 150 -18.33 -5.60 -4.18
C ASN A 150 -17.29 -6.59 -4.74
N ILE A 151 -16.59 -6.17 -5.82
CA ILE A 151 -15.44 -6.89 -6.38
C ILE A 151 -14.39 -7.19 -5.30
N PHE A 152 -14.28 -6.35 -4.26
CA PHE A 152 -13.41 -6.61 -3.11
C PHE A 152 -13.85 -7.83 -2.30
N HIS A 153 -15.16 -8.08 -2.20
CA HIS A 153 -15.68 -9.33 -1.62
C HIS A 153 -15.29 -10.53 -2.48
N LYS A 154 -15.38 -10.44 -3.81
CA LYS A 154 -14.96 -11.52 -4.73
C LYS A 154 -13.45 -11.77 -4.67
N ILE A 155 -12.63 -10.71 -4.60
CA ILE A 155 -11.17 -10.80 -4.46
C ILE A 155 -10.79 -11.37 -3.09
N TRP A 156 -11.41 -10.90 -2.01
CA TRP A 156 -11.18 -11.41 -0.65
C TRP A 156 -11.59 -12.87 -0.53
N PHE A 157 -12.75 -13.27 -1.07
CA PHE A 157 -13.15 -14.68 -1.13
C PHE A 157 -12.23 -15.51 -2.03
N TRP A 158 -11.73 -14.97 -3.15
CA TRP A 158 -10.76 -15.64 -4.01
C TRP A 158 -9.42 -15.87 -3.30
N LEU A 159 -8.92 -14.86 -2.57
CA LEU A 159 -7.71 -14.94 -1.75
C LEU A 159 -7.90 -15.95 -0.60
N LYS A 160 -9.03 -15.90 0.10
CA LYS A 160 -9.33 -16.80 1.23
C LYS A 160 -9.53 -18.26 0.80
N ARG A 161 -9.89 -18.50 -0.47
CA ARG A 161 -10.07 -19.83 -1.06
C ARG A 161 -8.78 -20.44 -1.63
N LYS A 162 -7.74 -19.63 -1.84
CA LYS A 162 -6.44 -20.07 -2.37
C LYS A 162 -5.40 -20.40 -1.29
N ILE A 163 -5.63 -19.94 -0.05
CA ILE A 163 -4.78 -20.19 1.13
C ILE A 163 -5.34 -21.40 1.93
N ARG A 164 -5.96 -22.37 1.27
CA ARG A 164 -6.53 -23.56 1.90
C ARG A 164 -6.11 -24.82 1.18
#